data_AF-A0A7K9E0I7-F1
#
_entry.id   AF-A0A7K9E0I7-F1
#
_cell.length_a   1.000
_cell.length_b   1.000
_cell.length_c   1.000
_cell.angle_alpha   90.00
_cell.angle_beta   90.00
_cell.angle_gamma   90.00
#
_symmetry.space_group_name_H-M   'P 1'
#
loop_
_entity.id
_entity.type
_entity.pdbx_description
1 polymer ?
#
loop_
_entity_poly.entity_id
_entity_poly.type
_entity_poly.pdbx_seq_one_letter_code
_entity_poly.pdbx_strand_id
1 'polypeptide(L)'
;GRYLSLEQVRDLVQPSPATLMTVLKWLRGHGVESCRSVATLDFLECRMPAGTAEVLLPGAEFHRYVKGQASVVRSPLPYAVPEELAEHLDFVGGLHRFPAEKKVVSRTWAPKAAERGRRAEFHLGVTPSVLRQRYNLTGGDVGVLANNSQACAQFLEQYFHQADVAEFMKLFGSSFTHRSQVDKVIGQQGRGKAGLEASLDVEYIMSMGANISTWVFSNPGRHESQEPFLAWLLLLSNMSQVPWVHSVSYGDDEDSLSLAYLQRVNGEFAKAAARGLTVLFASGDDGAGCRRVPGGNHTFRPSFPASSPYVTTVGGTSFKNP
;
A
#
# COMPACT_ATOMS: atom_id res chain seq x y z
N GLY A 1 4.78 7.94 22.18
CA GLY A 1 5.17 9.30 22.61
C GLY A 1 6.66 9.56 22.40
N ARG A 2 7.54 8.85 23.11
CA ARG A 2 9.00 8.89 22.84
C ARG A 2 9.34 7.93 21.70
N TYR A 3 9.08 8.36 20.48
CA TYR A 3 9.30 7.55 19.29
C TYR A 3 10.77 7.57 18.86
N LEU A 4 11.20 6.52 18.17
CA LEU A 4 12.55 6.38 17.67
C LEU A 4 12.74 7.15 16.36
N SER A 5 13.91 7.75 16.18
CA SER A 5 14.34 8.20 14.85
C SER A 5 14.58 6.99 13.93
N LEU A 6 14.63 7.21 12.61
CA LEU A 6 14.97 6.14 11.67
C LEU A 6 16.37 5.56 11.94
N GLU A 7 17.31 6.39 12.38
CA GLU A 7 18.65 5.97 12.79
C GLU A 7 18.62 5.08 14.04
N GLN A 8 17.84 5.45 15.06
CA GLN A 8 17.69 4.61 16.25
C GLN A 8 17.01 3.27 15.93
N VAL A 9 16.06 3.25 14.99
CA VAL A 9 15.49 2.00 14.48
C VAL A 9 16.53 1.18 13.74
N ARG A 10 17.33 1.79 12.85
CA ARG A 10 18.45 1.10 12.18
C ARG A 10 19.38 0.47 13.20
N ASP A 11 19.81 1.22 14.20
CA ASP A 11 20.78 0.74 15.17
C ASP A 11 20.24 -0.45 15.99
N LEU A 12 18.92 -0.53 16.15
CA LEU A 12 18.24 -1.64 16.81
C LEU A 12 18.06 -2.88 15.92
N VAL A 13 17.76 -2.69 14.63
CA VAL A 13 17.29 -3.78 13.75
C VAL A 13 18.24 -4.16 12.62
N GLN A 14 19.31 -3.39 12.39
CA GLN A 14 20.24 -3.66 11.30
C GLN A 14 20.81 -5.08 11.42
N PRO A 15 21.02 -5.78 10.30
CA PRO A 15 21.60 -7.12 10.35
C PRO A 15 23.00 -7.09 10.96
N SER A 16 23.41 -8.24 11.52
CA SER A 16 24.77 -8.38 12.04
C SER A 16 25.82 -8.14 10.93
N PRO A 17 27.04 -7.69 11.27
CA PRO A 17 28.12 -7.60 10.30
C PRO A 17 28.38 -8.92 9.57
N ALA A 18 28.20 -10.07 10.26
CA ALA A 18 28.30 -11.38 9.66
C ALA A 18 27.24 -11.59 8.56
N THR A 19 25.96 -11.31 8.85
CA THR A 19 24.86 -11.38 7.87
C THR A 19 25.16 -10.54 6.64
N LEU A 20 25.55 -9.27 6.84
CA LEU A 20 25.85 -8.35 5.73
C LEU A 20 27.00 -8.88 4.87
N MET A 21 28.09 -9.34 5.49
CA MET A 21 29.23 -9.90 4.77
C MET A 21 28.87 -11.17 4.00
N THR A 22 28.14 -12.10 4.62
CA THR A 22 27.77 -13.37 3.99
C THR A 22 26.90 -13.12 2.76
N VAL A 23 25.87 -12.28 2.87
CA VAL A 23 24.97 -11.96 1.75
C VAL A 23 25.72 -11.21 0.64
N LEU A 24 26.54 -10.20 0.97
CA LEU A 24 27.30 -9.45 -0.04
C LEU A 24 28.35 -10.33 -0.74
N LYS A 25 29.02 -11.23 0.00
CA LYS A 25 29.99 -12.17 -0.58
C LYS A 25 29.30 -13.14 -1.53
N TRP A 26 28.13 -13.66 -1.15
CA TRP A 26 27.33 -14.55 -2.00
C TRP A 26 26.91 -13.86 -3.31
N LEU A 27 26.39 -12.63 -3.22
CA LEU A 27 25.97 -11.86 -4.39
C LEU A 27 27.15 -11.53 -5.32
N ARG A 28 28.27 -11.03 -4.77
CA ARG A 28 29.47 -10.73 -5.54
C ARG A 28 30.09 -11.97 -6.18
N GLY A 29 30.03 -13.13 -5.50
CA GLY A 29 30.48 -14.41 -6.04
C GLY A 29 29.77 -14.80 -7.35
N HIS A 30 28.58 -14.25 -7.60
CA HIS A 30 27.80 -14.45 -8.83
C HIS A 30 27.82 -13.22 -9.76
N GLY A 31 28.74 -12.28 -9.55
CA GLY A 31 28.87 -11.07 -10.37
C GLY A 31 27.78 -10.01 -10.15
N VAL A 32 27.04 -10.09 -9.02
CA VAL A 32 26.00 -9.11 -8.68
C VAL A 32 26.60 -7.98 -7.86
N GLU A 33 26.82 -6.83 -8.50
CA GLU A 33 27.48 -5.67 -7.88
C GLU A 33 26.55 -4.45 -7.72
N SER A 34 25.52 -4.35 -8.57
CA SER A 34 24.58 -3.23 -8.57
C SER A 34 23.48 -3.43 -7.53
N CYS A 35 23.83 -3.20 -6.26
CA CYS A 35 22.94 -3.34 -5.12
C CYS A 35 22.75 -2.02 -4.37
N ARG A 36 21.55 -1.80 -3.83
CA ARG A 36 21.18 -0.65 -3.01
C ARG A 36 20.47 -1.11 -1.77
N SER A 37 20.84 -0.54 -0.62
CA SER A 37 20.19 -0.83 0.65
C SER A 37 19.30 0.32 1.09
N VAL A 38 18.35 0.01 1.96
CA VAL A 38 17.58 1.03 2.70
C VAL A 38 18.38 1.56 3.88
N ALA A 39 17.98 2.70 4.44
CA ALA A 39 18.66 3.29 5.59
C ALA A 39 18.78 2.35 6.79
N THR A 40 17.82 1.42 6.98
CA THR A 40 17.85 0.42 8.07
C THR A 40 18.74 -0.80 7.79
N LEU A 41 19.37 -0.89 6.61
CA LEU A 41 20.32 -1.92 6.18
C LEU A 41 19.78 -3.36 6.10
N ASP A 42 18.50 -3.58 6.39
CA ASP A 42 17.87 -4.90 6.44
C ASP A 42 17.18 -5.32 5.14
N PHE A 43 17.16 -4.46 4.12
CA PHE A 43 16.81 -4.80 2.75
C PHE A 43 17.93 -4.44 1.79
N LEU A 44 18.11 -5.29 0.78
CA LEU A 44 19.08 -5.10 -0.29
C LEU A 44 18.41 -5.39 -1.64
N GLU A 45 18.25 -4.35 -2.46
CA GLU A 45 17.74 -4.46 -3.83
C GLU A 45 18.92 -4.55 -4.80
N CYS A 46 19.01 -5.63 -5.57
CA CYS A 46 20.06 -5.82 -6.57
C CYS A 46 19.47 -5.98 -7.97
N ARG A 47 20.20 -5.52 -8.98
CA ARG A 47 19.84 -5.71 -10.40
C ARG A 47 20.78 -6.71 -11.05
N MET A 48 20.20 -7.69 -11.73
CA MET A 48 20.93 -8.72 -12.45
C MET A 48 20.10 -9.28 -13.63
N PRO A 49 20.73 -9.94 -14.62
CA PRO A 49 20.03 -10.71 -15.64
C PRO A 49 19.23 -11.87 -15.04
N ALA A 50 18.12 -12.27 -15.68
CA ALA A 50 17.30 -13.40 -15.24
C ALA A 50 18.12 -14.69 -15.10
N GLY A 51 18.96 -15.03 -16.10
CA GLY A 51 19.81 -16.22 -16.02
C GLY A 51 20.79 -16.21 -14.84
N THR A 52 21.28 -15.03 -14.42
CA THR A 52 22.10 -14.92 -13.21
C THR A 52 21.26 -15.17 -11.95
N ALA A 53 20.03 -14.66 -11.92
CA ALA A 53 19.12 -14.88 -10.80
C ALA A 53 18.70 -16.36 -10.67
N GLU A 54 18.53 -17.09 -11.78
CA GLU A 54 18.21 -18.53 -11.76
C GLU A 54 19.37 -19.38 -11.25
N VAL A 55 20.62 -18.99 -11.54
CA VAL A 55 21.81 -19.61 -10.94
C VAL A 55 21.91 -19.30 -9.45
N LEU A 56 21.66 -18.04 -9.09
CA LEU A 56 21.72 -17.57 -7.70
C LEU A 56 20.65 -18.24 -6.82
N LEU A 57 19.49 -18.54 -7.40
CA LEU A 57 18.29 -19.06 -6.74
C LEU A 57 17.85 -20.39 -7.38
N PRO A 58 18.57 -21.51 -7.12
CA PRO A 58 18.27 -22.79 -7.74
C PRO A 58 16.80 -23.18 -7.60
N GLY A 59 16.19 -23.61 -8.71
CA GLY A 59 14.77 -23.95 -8.79
C GLY A 59 13.89 -22.82 -9.33
N ALA A 60 14.33 -21.56 -9.22
CA ALA A 60 13.64 -20.45 -9.89
C ALA A 60 13.80 -20.56 -11.42
N GLU A 61 12.70 -20.36 -12.12
CA GLU A 61 12.63 -20.18 -13.58
C GLU A 61 11.77 -18.94 -13.88
N PHE A 62 12.34 -17.91 -14.47
CA PHE A 62 11.65 -16.63 -14.67
C PHE A 62 10.90 -16.59 -16.00
N HIS A 63 9.59 -16.43 -15.93
CA HIS A 63 8.73 -16.21 -17.10
C HIS A 63 8.12 -14.82 -17.08
N ARG A 64 7.84 -14.32 -18.29
CA ARG A 64 7.11 -13.09 -18.51
C ARG A 64 5.61 -13.38 -18.61
N TYR A 65 4.83 -12.79 -17.72
CA TYR A 65 3.38 -12.84 -17.71
C TYR A 65 2.83 -11.50 -18.18
N VAL A 66 1.98 -11.52 -19.21
CA VAL A 66 1.40 -10.32 -19.82
C VAL A 66 -0.12 -10.39 -19.71
N LYS A 67 -0.73 -9.27 -19.28
CA LYS A 67 -2.18 -9.12 -19.25
C LYS A 67 -2.56 -7.68 -19.57
N GLY A 68 -3.22 -7.48 -20.71
CA GLY A 68 -3.52 -6.14 -21.22
C GLY A 68 -2.23 -5.37 -21.52
N GLN A 69 -2.08 -4.19 -20.93
CA GLN A 69 -0.85 -3.39 -21.03
C GLN A 69 0.17 -3.72 -19.92
N ALA A 70 -0.18 -4.60 -18.98
CA ALA A 70 0.65 -4.94 -17.85
C ALA A 70 1.55 -6.15 -18.15
N SER A 71 2.78 -6.12 -17.64
CA SER A 71 3.79 -7.16 -17.78
C SER A 71 4.52 -7.34 -16.46
N VAL A 72 4.72 -8.60 -16.03
CA VAL A 72 5.55 -8.96 -14.87
C VAL A 72 6.44 -10.15 -15.18
N VAL A 73 7.58 -10.23 -14.50
CA VAL A 73 8.50 -11.36 -14.56
C VAL A 73 8.48 -12.07 -13.21
N ARG A 74 8.07 -13.34 -13.20
CA ARG A 74 7.87 -14.15 -12.00
C ARG A 74 8.33 -15.57 -12.24
N SER A 75 8.61 -16.29 -11.16
CA SER A 75 8.78 -17.73 -11.21
C SER A 75 7.55 -18.47 -10.66
N PRO A 76 6.98 -19.41 -11.42
CA PRO A 76 5.93 -20.31 -10.93
C PRO A 76 6.49 -21.44 -10.06
N LEU A 77 7.81 -21.64 -10.08
CA LEU A 77 8.51 -22.68 -9.34
C LEU A 77 9.09 -22.12 -8.04
N PRO A 78 9.20 -22.92 -6.97
CA PRO A 78 9.90 -22.52 -5.75
C PRO A 78 11.39 -22.36 -6.02
N TYR A 79 12.04 -21.52 -5.21
CA TYR A 79 13.49 -21.36 -5.21
C TYR A 79 14.11 -21.90 -3.93
N ALA A 80 15.40 -22.18 -3.98
CA ALA A 80 16.23 -22.49 -2.84
C ALA A 80 17.37 -21.46 -2.72
N VAL A 81 17.99 -21.43 -1.55
CA VAL A 81 19.25 -20.72 -1.29
C VAL A 81 20.23 -21.69 -0.63
N PRO A 82 21.54 -21.47 -0.75
CA PRO A 82 22.55 -22.18 0.03
C PRO A 82 22.21 -22.22 1.53
N GLU A 83 22.48 -23.34 2.20
CA GLU A 83 22.20 -23.55 3.62
C GLU A 83 22.87 -22.50 4.51
N GLU A 84 24.07 -22.05 4.13
CA GLU A 84 24.82 -20.97 4.79
C GLU A 84 24.08 -19.61 4.81
N LEU A 85 23.05 -19.42 3.98
CA LEU A 85 22.24 -18.20 3.95
C LEU A 85 20.92 -18.32 4.70
N ALA A 86 20.55 -19.51 5.18
CA ALA A 86 19.25 -19.75 5.80
C ALA A 86 19.02 -18.86 7.04
N GLU A 87 20.06 -18.57 7.81
CA GLU A 87 20.00 -17.68 8.98
C GLU A 87 20.21 -16.18 8.64
N HIS A 88 20.39 -15.86 7.36
CA HIS A 88 20.78 -14.53 6.89
C HIS A 88 19.75 -13.90 5.93
N LEU A 89 18.78 -14.69 5.45
CA LEU A 89 17.76 -14.26 4.50
C LEU A 89 16.37 -14.70 4.94
N ASP A 90 15.45 -13.74 5.09
CA ASP A 90 14.04 -14.06 5.34
C ASP A 90 13.35 -14.60 4.06
N PHE A 91 13.50 -13.87 2.96
CA PHE A 91 12.95 -14.22 1.65
C PHE A 91 13.59 -13.38 0.53
N VAL A 92 13.40 -13.80 -0.72
CA VAL A 92 13.72 -13.02 -1.92
C VAL A 92 12.44 -12.45 -2.53
N GLY A 93 12.36 -11.12 -2.58
CA GLY A 93 11.21 -10.40 -3.13
C GLY A 93 11.12 -10.51 -4.66
N GLY A 94 9.92 -10.32 -5.22
CA GLY A 94 9.74 -10.25 -6.67
C GLY A 94 9.68 -11.58 -7.41
N LEU A 95 9.75 -12.72 -6.73
CA LEU A 95 9.74 -14.04 -7.37
C LEU A 95 8.32 -14.56 -7.68
N HIS A 96 7.42 -14.61 -6.69
CA HIS A 96 6.14 -15.34 -6.87
C HIS A 96 4.90 -14.43 -6.90
N ARG A 97 4.87 -13.38 -6.07
CA ARG A 97 3.64 -12.59 -5.83
C ARG A 97 3.28 -11.70 -7.00
N PHE A 98 2.05 -11.85 -7.49
CA PHE A 98 1.48 -10.97 -8.51
C PHE A 98 0.85 -9.74 -7.84
N PRO A 99 1.07 -8.53 -8.38
CA PRO A 99 0.35 -7.36 -7.89
C PRO A 99 -1.17 -7.53 -8.02
N ALA A 100 -1.89 -7.13 -6.97
CA ALA A 100 -3.34 -7.26 -6.89
C ALA A 100 -4.05 -6.63 -8.11
N GLU A 101 -5.09 -7.32 -8.59
CA GLU A 101 -6.05 -6.77 -9.53
C GLU A 101 -7.43 -6.73 -8.87
N LYS A 102 -7.78 -5.60 -8.28
CA LYS A 102 -9.17 -5.37 -7.89
C LYS A 102 -9.94 -4.88 -9.13
N LYS A 103 -10.96 -5.62 -9.54
CA LYS A 103 -12.00 -5.06 -10.42
C LYS A 103 -12.73 -4.01 -9.61
N VAL A 104 -12.63 -2.75 -10.01
CA VAL A 104 -13.52 -1.71 -9.50
C VAL A 104 -14.94 -2.22 -9.72
N VAL A 105 -15.68 -2.48 -8.64
CA VAL A 105 -17.09 -2.78 -8.72
C VAL A 105 -17.78 -1.48 -9.11
N SER A 106 -17.79 -1.20 -10.41
CA SER A 106 -18.63 -0.18 -11.03
C SER A 106 -20.08 -0.60 -10.81
N ARG A 107 -20.63 -0.31 -9.64
CA ARG A 107 -22.07 -0.11 -9.49
C ARG A 107 -22.37 1.27 -10.02
N THR A 108 -22.40 1.40 -11.34
CA THR A 108 -23.27 2.41 -11.94
C THR A 108 -24.66 2.11 -11.39
N TRP A 109 -25.16 2.97 -10.51
CA TRP A 109 -26.56 2.94 -10.14
C TRP A 109 -27.31 3.22 -11.45
N ALA A 110 -27.81 2.17 -12.10
CA ALA A 110 -28.77 2.34 -13.17
C ALA A 110 -29.91 3.17 -12.57
N PRO A 111 -30.27 4.32 -13.16
CA PRO A 111 -31.33 5.15 -12.60
C PRO A 111 -32.61 4.32 -12.60
N LYS A 112 -33.07 3.89 -11.43
CA LYS A 112 -34.44 3.40 -11.29
C LYS A 112 -35.34 4.57 -11.69
N ALA A 113 -36.18 4.34 -12.70
CA ALA A 113 -37.16 5.32 -13.15
C ALA A 113 -37.89 5.90 -11.93
N ALA A 114 -37.84 7.22 -11.78
CA ALA A 114 -38.42 7.92 -10.66
C ALA A 114 -39.93 7.64 -10.60
N GLU A 115 -40.40 6.99 -9.53
CA GLU A 115 -41.82 7.00 -9.20
C GLU A 115 -42.22 8.45 -8.85
N ARG A 116 -43.09 9.01 -9.70
CA ARG A 116 -43.67 10.35 -9.52
C ARG A 116 -44.49 10.37 -8.23
N GLY A 117 -44.10 11.15 -7.22
CA GLY A 117 -45.01 11.46 -6.11
C GLY A 117 -44.41 11.89 -4.77
N ARG A 118 -43.09 11.78 -4.56
CA ARG A 118 -42.43 12.30 -3.35
C ARG A 118 -41.43 13.38 -3.73
N ARG A 119 -41.36 14.49 -2.97
CA ARG A 119 -40.22 15.42 -3.03
C ARG A 119 -38.98 14.60 -2.76
N ALA A 120 -38.25 14.21 -3.81
CA ALA A 120 -36.99 13.53 -3.68
C ALA A 120 -36.00 14.55 -3.10
N GLU A 121 -35.65 14.41 -1.83
CA GLU A 121 -34.36 14.94 -1.36
C GLU A 121 -33.30 14.25 -2.22
N PHE A 122 -32.72 15.01 -3.14
CA PHE A 122 -31.63 14.55 -3.99
C PHE A 122 -30.41 14.35 -3.10
N HIS A 123 -30.16 13.12 -2.65
CA HIS A 123 -28.91 12.78 -1.96
C HIS A 123 -27.90 12.25 -2.98
N LEU A 124 -26.84 13.03 -3.25
CA LEU A 124 -25.78 12.70 -4.23
C LEU A 124 -24.85 11.53 -3.80
N GLY A 125 -25.23 10.80 -2.75
CA GLY A 125 -24.36 9.85 -2.05
C GLY A 125 -23.61 10.49 -0.88
N VAL A 126 -22.59 9.81 -0.37
CA VAL A 126 -21.76 10.31 0.72
C VAL A 126 -20.77 11.32 0.15
N THR A 127 -20.77 12.55 0.67
CA THR A 127 -19.85 13.64 0.29
C THR A 127 -18.99 14.07 1.48
N PRO A 128 -17.95 14.90 1.29
CA PRO A 128 -17.22 15.54 2.38
C PRO A 128 -18.12 16.20 3.44
N SER A 129 -19.14 16.95 3.04
CA SER A 129 -20.06 17.60 3.99
C SER A 129 -20.85 16.59 4.82
N VAL A 130 -21.34 15.51 4.20
CA VAL A 130 -22.05 14.42 4.89
C VAL A 130 -21.16 13.74 5.93
N LEU A 131 -19.91 13.42 5.57
CA LEU A 131 -18.98 12.78 6.50
C LEU A 131 -18.57 13.70 7.64
N ARG A 132 -18.25 14.97 7.33
CA ARG A 132 -17.88 15.97 8.34
C ARG A 132 -19.02 16.19 9.32
N GLN A 133 -20.25 16.33 8.83
CA GLN A 133 -21.44 16.43 9.69
C GLN A 133 -21.64 15.16 10.54
N ARG A 134 -21.56 13.97 9.94
CA ARG A 134 -21.77 12.70 10.63
C ARG A 134 -20.76 12.48 11.76
N TYR A 135 -19.50 12.87 11.55
CA TYR A 135 -18.41 12.73 12.50
C TYR A 135 -18.12 14.01 13.28
N ASN A 136 -19.09 14.94 13.34
CA ASN A 136 -19.06 16.16 14.15
C ASN A 136 -17.86 17.08 13.90
N LEU A 137 -17.38 17.16 12.65
CA LEU A 137 -16.36 18.12 12.22
C LEU A 137 -17.02 19.42 11.78
N THR A 138 -16.69 20.50 12.46
CA THR A 138 -17.10 21.87 12.12
C THR A 138 -16.22 22.45 11.00
N GLY A 139 -16.56 23.62 10.47
CA GLY A 139 -15.73 24.32 9.49
C GLY A 139 -14.36 24.75 10.03
N GLY A 140 -14.22 24.85 11.36
CA GLY A 140 -12.96 25.19 12.03
C GLY A 140 -12.05 23.98 12.31
N ASP A 141 -12.57 22.75 12.19
CA ASP A 141 -11.80 21.51 12.44
C ASP A 141 -10.94 21.17 11.21
N VAL A 142 -9.88 21.95 11.03
CA VAL A 142 -8.92 21.87 9.94
C VAL A 142 -7.49 22.00 10.47
N GLY A 143 -6.52 21.47 9.73
CA GLY A 143 -5.10 21.57 10.07
C GLY A 143 -4.60 23.01 10.11
N VAL A 144 -3.87 23.35 11.17
CA VAL A 144 -3.22 24.67 11.35
C VAL A 144 -1.70 24.58 11.55
N LEU A 145 -1.18 23.39 11.85
CA LEU A 145 0.23 23.17 12.14
C LEU A 145 0.99 22.81 10.87
N ALA A 146 2.01 23.59 10.53
CA ALA A 146 2.81 23.42 9.30
C ALA A 146 3.61 22.10 9.25
N ASN A 147 3.99 21.56 10.41
CA ASN A 147 4.81 20.33 10.51
C ASN A 147 3.96 19.05 10.63
N ASN A 148 2.63 19.16 10.50
CA ASN A 148 1.76 18.00 10.44
C ASN A 148 1.50 17.60 8.98
N SER A 149 1.55 16.31 8.70
CA SER A 149 1.33 15.78 7.36
C SER A 149 0.70 14.38 7.41
N GLN A 150 -0.02 14.06 6.34
CA GLN A 150 -0.71 12.80 6.12
C GLN A 150 -0.38 12.26 4.73
N ALA A 151 -0.67 10.98 4.50
CA ALA A 151 -0.48 10.34 3.21
C ALA A 151 -1.55 9.31 2.91
N CYS A 152 -1.82 9.13 1.63
CA CYS A 152 -2.43 7.92 1.11
C CYS A 152 -1.41 7.13 0.26
N ALA A 153 -1.52 5.81 0.28
CA ALA A 153 -0.72 4.92 -0.55
C ALA A 153 -1.62 3.96 -1.32
N GLN A 154 -1.41 3.92 -2.64
CA GLN A 154 -2.17 3.07 -3.56
C GLN A 154 -1.22 2.29 -4.47
N PHE A 155 -1.62 1.08 -4.84
CA PHE A 155 -0.77 0.11 -5.55
C PHE A 155 -1.41 -0.48 -6.80
N LEU A 156 -2.64 -0.05 -7.12
CA LEU A 156 -3.30 -0.45 -8.36
C LEU A 156 -2.68 0.31 -9.54
N GLU A 157 -2.93 -0.17 -10.76
CA GLU A 157 -2.61 0.57 -12.00
C GLU A 157 -3.62 1.71 -12.24
N GLN A 158 -3.82 2.51 -11.20
CA GLN A 158 -4.69 3.66 -11.17
C GLN A 158 -3.84 4.87 -10.81
N TYR A 159 -4.19 6.01 -11.39
CA TYR A 159 -3.49 7.26 -11.20
C TYR A 159 -4.48 8.22 -10.54
N PHE A 160 -4.02 9.04 -9.61
CA PHE A 160 -4.80 10.23 -9.24
C PHE A 160 -4.36 11.36 -10.16
N HIS A 161 -5.27 12.26 -10.55
CA HIS A 161 -4.90 13.45 -11.31
C HIS A 161 -5.06 14.67 -10.39
N GLN A 162 -4.06 15.56 -10.40
CA GLN A 162 -4.11 16.77 -9.60
C GLN A 162 -5.27 17.70 -10.01
N ALA A 163 -5.66 17.68 -11.29
CA ALA A 163 -6.82 18.42 -11.79
C ALA A 163 -8.12 17.93 -11.14
N ASP A 164 -8.30 16.61 -11.02
CA ASP A 164 -9.48 16.00 -10.40
C ASP A 164 -9.59 16.38 -8.92
N VAL A 165 -8.48 16.35 -8.17
CA VAL A 165 -8.47 16.80 -6.76
C VAL A 165 -8.88 18.27 -6.64
N ALA A 166 -8.38 19.13 -7.54
CA ALA A 166 -8.73 20.55 -7.52
C ALA A 166 -10.21 20.78 -7.86
N GLU A 167 -10.75 20.04 -8.83
CA GLU A 167 -12.16 20.09 -9.19
C GLU A 167 -13.06 19.53 -8.09
N PHE A 168 -12.70 18.39 -7.49
CA PHE A 168 -13.38 17.80 -6.35
C PHE A 168 -13.49 18.79 -5.18
N MET A 169 -12.38 19.44 -4.83
CA MET A 169 -12.34 20.43 -3.75
C MET A 169 -13.17 21.68 -4.09
N LYS A 170 -13.21 22.09 -5.35
CA LYS A 170 -14.10 23.16 -5.81
C LYS A 170 -15.58 22.79 -5.65
N LEU A 171 -15.94 21.54 -5.92
CA LEU A 171 -17.32 21.04 -5.84
C LEU A 171 -17.77 20.80 -4.39
N PHE A 172 -16.92 20.22 -3.55
CA PHE A 172 -17.32 19.68 -2.25
C PHE A 172 -16.63 20.33 -1.04
N GLY A 173 -15.58 21.13 -1.25
CA GLY A 173 -14.77 21.73 -0.19
C GLY A 173 -15.25 23.10 0.31
N SER A 174 -16.34 23.66 -0.21
CA SER A 174 -16.76 25.05 0.08
C SER A 174 -17.13 25.34 1.54
N SER A 175 -17.39 24.30 2.34
CA SER A 175 -17.81 24.42 3.76
C SER A 175 -16.67 24.40 4.77
N PHE A 176 -15.42 24.26 4.34
CA PHE A 176 -14.23 24.22 5.20
C PHE A 176 -12.98 24.69 4.47
N THR A 177 -12.00 25.22 5.20
CA THR A 177 -10.69 25.55 4.62
C THR A 177 -9.98 24.28 4.17
N HIS A 178 -9.48 24.26 2.94
CA HIS A 178 -8.85 23.08 2.34
C HIS A 178 -7.68 23.46 1.44
N ARG A 179 -6.83 22.46 1.17
CA ARG A 179 -5.84 22.50 0.08
C ARG A 179 -6.51 21.90 -1.16
N SER A 180 -6.23 22.47 -2.33
CA SER A 180 -6.66 21.92 -3.63
C SER A 180 -5.55 21.14 -4.34
N GLN A 181 -4.37 21.04 -3.71
CA GLN A 181 -3.19 20.36 -4.25
C GLN A 181 -2.52 19.49 -3.20
N VAL A 182 -1.96 18.36 -3.65
CA VAL A 182 -1.07 17.53 -2.84
C VAL A 182 0.31 18.18 -2.80
N ASP A 183 1.02 18.05 -1.68
CA ASP A 183 2.33 18.69 -1.52
C ASP A 183 3.47 17.84 -2.09
N LYS A 184 3.26 16.53 -2.19
CA LYS A 184 4.27 15.61 -2.71
C LYS A 184 3.66 14.36 -3.31
N VAL A 185 4.22 13.95 -4.44
CA VAL A 185 3.96 12.64 -5.05
C VAL A 185 5.24 11.83 -4.98
N ILE A 186 5.17 10.64 -4.39
CA ILE A 186 6.29 9.70 -4.28
C ILE A 186 6.02 8.53 -5.22
N GLY A 187 7.00 8.21 -6.06
CA GLY A 187 6.90 7.19 -7.11
C GLY A 187 6.65 7.80 -8.49
N GLN A 188 6.37 6.97 -9.50
CA GLN A 188 6.17 7.43 -10.87
C GLN A 188 4.68 7.50 -11.20
N GLN A 189 4.18 8.70 -11.51
CA GLN A 189 2.91 8.81 -12.22
C GLN A 189 3.15 8.87 -13.72
N GLY A 190 2.89 7.76 -14.39
CA GLY A 190 2.69 7.71 -15.83
C GLY A 190 1.48 8.54 -16.29
N ARG A 191 1.32 8.69 -17.61
CA ARG A 191 0.15 9.37 -18.24
C ARG A 191 -1.08 8.46 -18.32
N GLY A 192 -1.33 7.68 -17.27
CA GLY A 192 -2.45 6.75 -17.24
C GLY A 192 -3.77 7.44 -16.90
N LYS A 193 -4.89 6.75 -17.15
CA LYS A 193 -6.22 7.25 -16.81
C LYS A 193 -6.35 7.38 -15.30
N ALA A 194 -7.02 8.45 -14.87
CA ALA A 194 -7.44 8.57 -13.48
C ALA A 194 -8.29 7.35 -13.10
N GLY A 195 -8.00 6.76 -11.94
CA GLY A 195 -8.73 5.61 -11.44
C GLY A 195 -9.52 5.97 -10.20
N LEU A 196 -10.70 5.36 -10.07
CA LEU A 196 -11.64 5.66 -8.98
C LEU A 196 -11.00 5.49 -7.59
N GLU A 197 -10.20 4.44 -7.38
CA GLU A 197 -9.56 4.16 -6.09
C GLU A 197 -8.53 5.24 -5.75
N ALA A 198 -7.67 5.56 -6.72
CA ALA A 198 -6.59 6.52 -6.53
C ALA A 198 -7.12 7.95 -6.29
N SER A 199 -8.23 8.33 -6.93
CA SER A 199 -8.92 9.60 -6.66
C SER A 199 -9.63 9.57 -5.30
N LEU A 200 -10.36 8.49 -4.98
CA LEU A 200 -11.12 8.35 -3.73
C LEU A 200 -10.22 8.54 -2.50
N ASP A 201 -9.09 7.85 -2.46
CA ASP A 201 -8.16 7.88 -1.33
C ASP A 201 -7.67 9.31 -1.02
N VAL A 202 -7.24 10.04 -2.06
CA VAL A 202 -6.66 11.40 -1.89
C VAL A 202 -7.74 12.46 -1.64
N GLU A 203 -8.88 12.38 -2.32
CA GLU A 203 -9.97 13.34 -2.19
C GLU A 203 -10.58 13.32 -0.78
N TYR A 204 -10.78 12.12 -0.22
CA TYR A 204 -11.40 11.97 1.09
C TYR A 204 -10.43 12.18 2.24
N ILE A 205 -9.16 11.75 2.13
CA ILE A 205 -8.17 12.06 3.18
C ILE A 205 -7.95 13.57 3.32
N MET A 206 -7.92 14.30 2.19
CA MET A 206 -7.80 15.77 2.18
C MET A 206 -9.09 16.49 2.62
N SER A 207 -10.23 15.80 2.66
CA SER A 207 -11.51 16.36 3.11
C SER A 207 -11.73 16.18 4.61
N MET A 208 -11.35 15.03 5.14
CA MET A 208 -11.47 14.71 6.57
C MET A 208 -10.30 15.30 7.35
N GLY A 209 -9.07 15.08 6.88
CA GLY A 209 -7.85 15.76 7.31
C GLY A 209 -7.62 17.06 6.54
N ALA A 210 -8.62 17.95 6.58
CA ALA A 210 -8.62 19.18 5.81
C ALA A 210 -7.46 20.12 6.18
N ASN A 211 -6.92 20.82 5.18
CA ASN A 211 -5.80 21.77 5.32
C ASN A 211 -4.48 21.20 5.89
N ILE A 212 -4.30 19.88 5.89
CA ILE A 212 -3.06 19.20 6.30
C ILE A 212 -2.20 18.91 5.07
N SER A 213 -0.88 19.01 5.21
CA SER A 213 0.01 18.66 4.11
C SER A 213 -0.17 17.19 3.72
N THR A 214 -0.45 16.93 2.44
CA THR A 214 -0.84 15.59 1.97
C THR A 214 0.12 15.08 0.93
N TRP A 215 0.66 13.88 1.15
CA TRP A 215 1.51 13.17 0.20
C TRP A 215 0.74 12.02 -0.43
N VAL A 216 1.05 11.71 -1.68
CA VAL A 216 0.52 10.53 -2.35
C VAL A 216 1.67 9.61 -2.71
N PHE A 217 1.63 8.38 -2.19
CA PHE A 217 2.52 7.31 -2.62
C PHE A 217 1.83 6.58 -3.76
N SER A 218 2.34 6.82 -4.96
CA SER A 218 1.82 6.26 -6.19
C SER A 218 2.99 5.60 -6.90
N ASN A 219 3.04 4.27 -6.87
CA ASN A 219 3.92 3.49 -7.74
C ASN A 219 3.13 2.69 -8.78
N PRO A 220 2.29 3.35 -9.61
CA PRO A 220 1.56 2.73 -10.69
C PRO A 220 2.54 2.35 -11.80
N GLY A 221 2.37 1.15 -12.34
CA GLY A 221 3.35 0.53 -13.21
C GLY A 221 4.00 -0.63 -12.47
N ARG A 222 3.68 -1.84 -12.92
CA ARG A 222 4.37 -3.03 -12.46
C ARG A 222 5.80 -2.95 -13.01
N HIS A 223 6.76 -2.54 -12.20
CA HIS A 223 8.14 -2.88 -12.49
C HIS A 223 8.22 -4.40 -12.46
N GLU A 224 8.74 -4.99 -13.54
CA GLU A 224 8.57 -6.42 -13.82
C GLU A 224 8.96 -7.32 -12.66
N SER A 225 9.90 -6.91 -11.82
CA SER A 225 10.40 -7.64 -10.65
C SER A 225 9.93 -7.10 -9.29
N GLN A 226 9.19 -5.98 -9.22
CA GLN A 226 8.84 -5.36 -7.94
C GLN A 226 7.43 -5.73 -7.49
N GLU A 227 7.26 -5.81 -6.17
CA GLU A 227 5.97 -5.82 -5.48
C GLU A 227 5.70 -4.39 -4.98
N PRO A 228 4.72 -3.67 -5.55
CA PRO A 228 4.51 -2.24 -5.25
C PRO A 228 4.29 -1.95 -3.76
N PHE A 229 3.60 -2.85 -3.06
CA PHE A 229 3.36 -2.76 -1.63
C PHE A 229 4.67 -2.84 -0.82
N LEU A 230 5.51 -3.84 -1.10
CA LEU A 230 6.80 -3.98 -0.43
C LEU A 230 7.68 -2.75 -0.71
N ALA A 231 7.72 -2.26 -1.94
CA ALA A 231 8.50 -1.08 -2.29
C ALA A 231 8.10 0.16 -1.46
N TRP A 232 6.80 0.40 -1.25
CA TRP A 232 6.34 1.46 -0.36
C TRP A 232 6.77 1.26 1.08
N LEU A 233 6.67 0.03 1.60
CA LEU A 233 7.10 -0.31 2.94
C LEU A 233 8.61 -0.04 3.13
N LEU A 234 9.42 -0.35 2.12
CA LEU A 234 10.85 -0.07 2.11
C LEU A 234 11.16 1.42 2.12
N LEU A 235 10.33 2.25 1.48
CA LEU A 235 10.50 3.71 1.51
C LEU A 235 10.33 4.26 2.92
N LEU A 236 9.39 3.72 3.71
CA LEU A 236 9.27 4.10 5.12
C LEU A 236 10.60 3.83 5.84
N SER A 237 11.21 2.67 5.61
CA SER A 237 12.50 2.27 6.17
C SER A 237 13.73 2.98 5.56
N ASN A 238 13.53 3.89 4.61
CA ASN A 238 14.59 4.63 3.91
C ASN A 238 14.48 6.17 4.02
N MET A 239 13.33 6.68 4.46
CA MET A 239 13.06 8.13 4.54
C MET A 239 12.94 8.56 6.01
N SER A 240 13.85 9.41 6.47
CA SER A 240 13.87 9.90 7.86
C SER A 240 12.63 10.72 8.21
N GLN A 241 12.14 11.52 7.25
CA GLN A 241 10.90 12.28 7.35
C GLN A 241 9.85 11.72 6.39
N VAL A 242 8.76 11.22 6.96
CA VAL A 242 7.55 10.76 6.27
C VAL A 242 6.32 11.31 6.99
N PRO A 243 5.16 11.37 6.34
CA PRO A 243 3.92 11.77 7.00
C PRO A 243 3.59 10.93 8.23
N TRP A 244 2.93 11.53 9.21
CA TRP A 244 2.64 10.86 10.49
C TRP A 244 1.52 9.82 10.34
N VAL A 245 0.61 10.04 9.40
CA VAL A 245 -0.56 9.20 9.17
C VAL A 245 -0.53 8.68 7.74
N HIS A 246 -0.63 7.37 7.56
CA HIS A 246 -0.69 6.69 6.28
C HIS A 246 -2.00 5.90 6.16
N SER A 247 -2.87 6.29 5.24
CA SER A 247 -4.06 5.53 4.86
C SER A 247 -3.75 4.65 3.65
N VAL A 248 -4.02 3.35 3.74
CA VAL A 248 -3.58 2.38 2.73
C VAL A 248 -4.71 1.45 2.30
N SER A 249 -5.02 1.48 1.02
CA SER A 249 -6.06 0.65 0.40
C SER A 249 -5.41 -0.53 -0.34
N TYR A 250 -4.99 -1.54 0.42
CA TYR A 250 -4.34 -2.76 -0.08
C TYR A 250 -4.70 -3.97 0.77
N GLY A 251 -4.81 -5.13 0.14
CA GLY A 251 -4.92 -6.40 0.85
C GLY A 251 -4.83 -7.59 -0.09
N ASP A 252 -4.16 -8.63 0.38
CA ASP A 252 -4.14 -9.97 -0.17
C ASP A 252 -4.84 -10.93 0.80
N ASP A 253 -5.26 -12.11 0.32
CA ASP A 253 -5.71 -13.18 1.22
C ASP A 253 -4.52 -13.64 2.08
N GLU A 254 -4.67 -13.68 3.41
CA GLU A 254 -3.56 -13.99 4.31
C GLU A 254 -2.95 -15.38 4.03
N ASP A 255 -3.78 -16.37 3.71
CA ASP A 255 -3.35 -17.74 3.39
C ASP A 255 -2.66 -17.88 2.02
N SER A 256 -2.63 -16.81 1.21
CA SER A 256 -1.87 -16.78 -0.04
C SER A 256 -0.40 -16.39 0.16
N LEU A 257 -0.05 -15.89 1.35
CA LEU A 257 1.26 -15.34 1.66
C LEU A 257 2.13 -16.36 2.42
N SER A 258 3.44 -16.34 2.18
CA SER A 258 4.36 -17.16 2.96
C SER A 258 4.53 -16.63 4.38
N LEU A 259 4.75 -17.52 5.33
CA LEU A 259 4.97 -17.14 6.73
C LEU A 259 6.13 -16.16 6.89
N ALA A 260 7.25 -16.40 6.19
CA ALA A 260 8.41 -15.51 6.21
C ALA A 260 8.07 -14.08 5.73
N TYR A 261 7.23 -13.96 4.69
CA TYR A 261 6.79 -12.67 4.20
C TYR A 261 5.88 -11.96 5.21
N LEU A 262 4.89 -12.67 5.76
CA LEU A 262 3.99 -12.13 6.78
C LEU A 262 4.76 -11.62 8.01
N GLN A 263 5.69 -12.43 8.52
CA GLN A 263 6.50 -12.08 9.68
C GLN A 263 7.39 -10.87 9.39
N ARG A 264 8.04 -10.83 8.23
CA ARG A 264 8.89 -9.70 7.86
C ARG A 264 8.08 -8.41 7.68
N VAL A 265 6.96 -8.45 6.98
CA VAL A 265 6.10 -7.27 6.81
C VAL A 265 5.55 -6.79 8.16
N ASN A 266 5.20 -7.70 9.06
CA ASN A 266 4.85 -7.33 10.45
C ASN A 266 6.01 -6.65 11.18
N GLY A 267 7.26 -7.11 10.99
CA GLY A 267 8.44 -6.45 11.52
C GLY A 267 8.60 -5.02 10.99
N GLU A 268 8.32 -4.79 9.71
CA GLU A 268 8.35 -3.43 9.14
C GLU A 268 7.23 -2.53 9.68
N PHE A 269 6.03 -3.06 9.94
CA PHE A 269 4.99 -2.29 10.63
C PHE A 269 5.35 -2.01 12.09
N ALA A 270 6.00 -2.94 12.78
CA ALA A 270 6.53 -2.68 14.11
C ALA A 270 7.60 -1.58 14.10
N LYS A 271 8.48 -1.54 13.08
CA LYS A 271 9.43 -0.44 12.85
C LYS A 271 8.71 0.89 12.63
N ALA A 272 7.65 0.92 11.81
CA ALA A 272 6.84 2.11 11.58
C ALA A 272 6.18 2.60 12.88
N ALA A 273 5.60 1.69 13.66
CA ALA A 273 4.99 1.99 14.96
C ALA A 273 6.02 2.52 15.97
N ALA A 274 7.23 1.95 16.01
CA ALA A 274 8.31 2.43 16.87
C ALA A 274 8.74 3.87 16.54
N ARG A 275 8.61 4.27 15.27
CA ARG A 275 8.81 5.66 14.79
C ARG A 275 7.63 6.58 15.01
N GLY A 276 6.53 6.08 15.58
CA GLY A 276 5.33 6.87 15.85
C GLY A 276 4.45 7.13 14.64
N LEU A 277 4.59 6.33 13.58
CA LEU A 277 3.73 6.41 12.42
C LEU A 277 2.42 5.69 12.70
N THR A 278 1.31 6.30 12.31
CA THR A 278 0.00 5.67 12.29
C THR A 278 -0.25 5.10 10.90
N VAL A 279 -0.40 3.79 10.80
CA VAL A 279 -0.69 3.11 9.53
C VAL A 279 -2.07 2.49 9.60
N LEU A 280 -2.95 2.90 8.70
CA LEU A 280 -4.32 2.43 8.60
C LEU A 280 -4.48 1.57 7.35
N PHE A 281 -5.15 0.43 7.49
CA PHE A 281 -5.52 -0.44 6.37
C PHE A 281 -7.02 -0.65 6.32
N ALA A 282 -7.58 -0.68 5.11
CA ALA A 282 -8.95 -1.12 4.89
C ALA A 282 -9.09 -2.60 5.29
N SER A 283 -10.21 -2.98 5.95
CA SER A 283 -10.47 -4.37 6.33
C SER A 283 -10.75 -5.31 5.15
N GLY A 284 -11.00 -4.74 3.97
CA GLY A 284 -11.46 -5.46 2.77
C GLY A 284 -12.98 -5.37 2.56
N ASP A 285 -13.39 -5.71 1.34
CA ASP A 285 -14.76 -5.48 0.82
C ASP A 285 -15.59 -6.77 0.76
N ASP A 286 -15.00 -7.91 1.14
CA ASP A 286 -15.58 -9.25 0.99
C ASP A 286 -16.18 -9.81 2.30
N GLY A 287 -16.46 -8.94 3.27
CA GLY A 287 -16.91 -9.33 4.60
C GLY A 287 -15.88 -10.22 5.31
N ALA A 288 -16.29 -11.38 5.80
CA ALA A 288 -15.39 -12.35 6.41
C ALA A 288 -14.54 -13.15 5.38
N GLY A 289 -14.72 -12.89 4.08
CA GLY A 289 -14.13 -13.69 3.02
C GLY A 289 -14.65 -15.13 2.99
N CYS A 290 -14.20 -15.91 2.01
CA CYS A 290 -14.56 -17.32 1.91
C CYS A 290 -13.43 -18.13 1.26
N ARG A 291 -12.77 -18.97 2.06
CA ARG A 291 -11.81 -19.95 1.58
C ARG A 291 -12.56 -21.21 1.19
N ARG A 292 -12.65 -21.46 -0.12
CA ARG A 292 -13.28 -22.66 -0.67
C ARG A 292 -12.36 -23.86 -0.48
N VAL A 293 -12.86 -24.89 0.18
CA VAL A 293 -12.16 -26.15 0.41
C VAL A 293 -12.90 -27.23 -0.39
N PRO A 294 -12.35 -27.73 -1.51
CA PRO A 294 -13.01 -28.77 -2.28
C PRO A 294 -13.27 -30.01 -1.43
N GLY A 295 -14.54 -30.45 -1.36
CA GLY A 295 -14.93 -31.61 -0.56
C GLY A 295 -14.95 -31.39 0.96
N GLY A 296 -14.81 -30.14 1.44
CA GLY A 296 -14.81 -29.79 2.86
C GLY A 296 -15.68 -28.57 3.18
N ASN A 297 -15.68 -28.18 4.46
CA ASN A 297 -16.40 -26.98 4.90
C ASN A 297 -15.63 -25.72 4.48
N HIS A 298 -16.33 -24.78 3.87
CA HIS A 298 -15.81 -23.44 3.63
C HIS A 298 -15.50 -22.76 4.96
N THR A 299 -14.42 -21.97 4.98
CA THR A 299 -13.98 -21.21 6.15
C THR A 299 -13.86 -19.74 5.82
N PHE A 300 -13.88 -18.87 6.84
CA PHE A 300 -13.58 -17.46 6.66
C PHE A 300 -12.14 -17.29 6.19
N ARG A 301 -11.89 -16.20 5.45
CA ARG A 301 -10.62 -15.92 4.81
C ARG A 301 -10.17 -14.51 5.16
N PRO A 302 -9.34 -14.34 6.20
CA PRO A 302 -8.84 -13.03 6.59
C PRO A 302 -7.90 -12.45 5.51
N SER A 303 -7.78 -11.13 5.49
CA SER A 303 -6.89 -10.40 4.61
C SER A 303 -5.67 -9.85 5.36
N PHE A 304 -4.55 -9.74 4.67
CA PHE A 304 -3.33 -9.10 5.15
C PHE A 304 -2.99 -7.95 4.21
N PRO A 305 -2.52 -6.76 4.67
CA PRO A 305 -2.10 -6.42 6.04
C PRO A 305 -3.16 -6.22 7.12
N ALA A 306 -4.46 -6.28 6.81
CA ALA A 306 -5.51 -5.98 7.78
C ALA A 306 -5.49 -6.86 9.06
N SER A 307 -4.94 -8.07 8.98
CA SER A 307 -4.74 -8.97 10.13
C SER A 307 -3.48 -8.66 10.97
N SER A 308 -2.61 -7.74 10.54
CA SER A 308 -1.40 -7.38 11.27
C SER A 308 -1.75 -6.76 12.64
N PRO A 309 -1.07 -7.19 13.73
CA PRO A 309 -1.32 -6.60 15.05
C PRO A 309 -0.72 -5.19 15.21
N TYR A 310 0.04 -4.70 14.22
CA TYR A 310 0.76 -3.43 14.28
C TYR A 310 0.11 -2.31 13.45
N VAL A 311 -1.07 -2.55 12.89
CA VAL A 311 -1.82 -1.56 12.08
C VAL A 311 -3.19 -1.28 12.68
N THR A 312 -3.77 -0.15 12.31
CA THR A 312 -5.18 0.14 12.62
C THR A 312 -6.05 -0.26 11.44
N THR A 313 -6.80 -1.35 11.59
CA THR A 313 -7.70 -1.84 10.55
C THR A 313 -9.06 -1.14 10.61
N VAL A 314 -9.52 -0.60 9.48
CA VAL A 314 -10.73 0.23 9.38
C VAL A 314 -11.80 -0.51 8.57
N GLY A 315 -12.94 -0.78 9.20
CA GLY A 315 -14.12 -1.39 8.57
C GLY A 315 -15.07 -0.38 7.92
N GLY A 316 -16.13 -0.88 7.28
CA GLY A 316 -17.15 -0.08 6.61
C GLY A 316 -18.48 0.00 7.39
N THR A 317 -19.18 1.14 7.27
CA THR A 317 -20.55 1.31 7.78
C THR A 317 -21.44 1.98 6.73
N SER A 318 -22.76 1.93 6.91
CA SER A 318 -23.73 2.58 6.03
C SER A 318 -24.85 3.26 6.81
N PHE A 319 -25.50 4.24 6.18
CA PHE A 319 -26.74 4.83 6.70
C PHE A 319 -27.91 3.87 6.48
N LYS A 320 -28.82 3.78 7.45
CA LYS A 320 -30.00 2.90 7.36
C LYS A 320 -31.00 3.36 6.29
N ASN A 321 -31.14 4.67 6.07
CA ASN A 321 -32.04 5.29 5.10
C ASN A 321 -31.25 6.34 4.29
N PRO A 322 -30.52 5.90 3.24
CA PRO A 322 -29.75 6.80 2.37
C PRO A 322 -30.63 7.63 1.44
#